data_AF-A0AAX3E2Y7-F1
#
_entry.id   AF-A0AAX3E2Y7-F1
#
_cell.length_a   1.000
_cell.length_b   1.000
_cell.length_c   1.000
_cell.angle_alpha   90.00
_cell.angle_beta   90.00
_cell.angle_gamma   90.00
#
_symmetry.space_group_name_H-M   'P 1'
#
loop_
_entity.id
_entity.type
_entity.pdbx_description
1 polymer ?
#
loop_
_entity_poly.entity_id
_entity_poly.type
_entity_poly.pdbx_seq_one_letter_code
_entity_poly.pdbx_strand_id
1 'polypeptide(L)'
;MGPTAALSGTLPDPQTRAEDARAEDARTLAVRGRRMRQRRHMLDLIAASFMIDAAILLIYVQAGTIPSIVVVAFAVSGALVGGILFALSESGFNDRFSDHYLTVPIAVTTLALIIGFTVWAPQIGAFFLFELFVVFGFASLRADRRQALILWTALLCALVPLFLLTDLPIGMPHDNSLERLATLLALVLTVGRCTFIGVFSKALRDSLYKRGAQLREAYQRIEELAELDELTGAYNRRCIMRHLDNEIERAARHCESLSLALIDLDWFKRINDTFGHPIGDEVLRTFAITIFANIRSFDRFGRYGGEEFLLLLPNTSDDEARLILDRLRMIVADLDWSAFSPSMMVTLSAGVTTMTLQESTEAVLARADRALYEAKHGGRNRVACA
;
A
#
# COMPACT_ATOMS: atom_id res chain seq x y z
N MET A 1 42.94 -23.85 14.01
CA MET A 1 43.05 -22.41 14.30
C MET A 1 43.28 -21.68 13.00
N GLY A 2 42.25 -21.01 12.48
CA GLY A 2 42.29 -20.19 11.26
C GLY A 2 41.13 -19.19 11.34
N PRO A 3 41.34 -17.90 11.04
CA PRO A 3 40.49 -16.82 11.52
C PRO A 3 39.23 -16.65 10.67
N THR A 4 38.11 -16.42 11.35
CA THR A 4 36.81 -16.00 10.81
C THR A 4 36.90 -14.58 10.27
N ALA A 5 36.75 -14.42 8.95
CA ALA A 5 36.57 -13.12 8.31
C ALA A 5 35.12 -12.65 8.52
N ALA A 6 34.94 -11.70 9.44
CA ALA A 6 33.68 -11.01 9.65
C ALA A 6 33.41 -10.06 8.48
N LEU A 7 32.28 -10.26 7.79
CA LEU A 7 31.72 -9.31 6.82
C LEU A 7 31.39 -8.00 7.55
N SER A 8 32.22 -6.97 7.37
CA SER A 8 31.92 -5.61 7.78
C SER A 8 30.90 -5.02 6.81
N GLY A 9 29.62 -5.22 7.10
CA GLY A 9 28.58 -4.33 6.58
C GLY A 9 28.91 -2.93 7.07
N THR A 10 29.32 -2.03 6.16
CA THR A 10 29.44 -0.60 6.46
C THR A 10 28.10 -0.12 6.98
N LEU A 11 28.02 0.09 8.29
CA LEU A 11 26.88 0.68 8.96
C LEU A 11 26.61 2.04 8.28
N PRO A 12 25.36 2.34 7.88
CA PRO A 12 25.05 3.63 7.28
C PRO A 12 25.52 4.76 8.20
N ASP A 13 26.08 5.80 7.57
CA ASP A 13 26.68 6.97 8.23
C ASP A 13 25.75 7.48 9.36
N PRO A 14 26.26 7.72 10.57
CA PRO A 14 25.45 8.24 11.68
C PRO A 14 24.63 9.49 11.31
N GLN A 15 25.06 10.28 10.32
CA GLN A 15 24.28 11.42 9.81
C GLN A 15 23.03 10.99 9.02
N THR A 16 23.15 9.99 8.13
CA THR A 16 21.99 9.47 7.37
C THR A 16 20.99 8.77 8.29
N ARG A 17 21.46 8.04 9.32
CA ARG A 17 20.57 7.46 10.36
C ARG A 17 19.79 8.52 11.14
N ALA A 18 20.43 9.64 11.46
CA ALA A 18 19.78 10.73 12.19
C ALA A 18 18.77 11.49 11.32
N GLU A 19 19.04 11.63 10.02
CA GLU A 19 18.11 12.22 9.06
C GLU A 19 16.90 11.33 8.79
N ASP A 20 17.10 10.02 8.61
CA ASP A 20 16.02 9.05 8.44
C ASP A 20 15.11 8.98 9.68
N ALA A 21 15.69 8.96 10.89
CA ALA A 21 14.94 8.98 12.14
C ALA A 21 14.11 10.27 12.29
N ARG A 22 14.68 11.44 11.93
CA ARG A 22 13.95 12.72 11.95
C ARG A 22 12.82 12.76 10.91
N ALA A 23 13.04 12.17 9.74
CA ALA A 23 12.02 12.07 8.70
C ALA A 23 10.87 11.12 9.11
N GLU A 24 11.19 10.02 9.78
CA GLU A 24 10.20 9.08 10.32
C GLU A 24 9.38 9.69 11.47
N ASP A 25 10.03 10.44 12.37
CA ASP A 25 9.35 11.20 13.43
C ASP A 25 8.42 12.28 12.84
N ALA A 26 8.88 13.03 11.83
CA ALA A 26 8.07 14.04 11.15
C ALA A 26 6.83 13.43 10.46
N ARG A 27 6.97 12.27 9.82
CA ARG A 27 5.85 11.52 9.23
C ARG A 27 4.87 11.07 10.30
N THR A 28 5.37 10.55 11.42
CA THR A 28 4.54 10.06 12.53
C THR A 28 3.75 11.20 13.18
N LEU A 29 4.37 12.37 13.37
CA LEU A 29 3.72 13.58 13.86
C LEU A 29 2.66 14.10 12.89
N ALA A 30 2.93 14.11 11.58
CA ALA A 30 1.96 14.51 10.57
C ALA A 30 0.72 13.59 10.54
N VAL A 31 0.92 12.28 10.70
CA VAL A 31 -0.17 11.30 10.80
C VAL A 31 -1.00 11.53 12.07
N ARG A 32 -0.37 11.71 13.22
CA ARG A 32 -1.06 12.02 14.49
C ARG A 32 -1.88 13.31 14.39
N GLY A 33 -1.30 14.38 13.83
CA GLY A 33 -2.00 15.64 13.63
C GLY A 33 -3.20 15.54 12.67
N ARG A 34 -3.12 14.69 11.64
CA ARG A 34 -4.27 14.41 10.77
C ARG A 34 -5.39 13.65 11.50
N ARG A 35 -5.04 12.61 12.28
CA ARG A 35 -6.01 11.83 13.08
C ARG A 35 -6.71 12.72 14.11
N MET A 36 -5.96 13.56 14.80
CA MET A 36 -6.49 14.50 15.80
C MET A 36 -7.52 15.48 15.19
N ARG A 37 -7.25 16.05 14.02
CA ARG A 37 -8.22 16.90 13.31
C ARG A 37 -9.50 16.16 12.93
N GLN A 38 -9.37 14.91 12.46
CA GLN A 38 -10.53 14.08 12.15
C GLN A 38 -11.36 13.73 13.39
N ARG A 39 -10.71 13.50 14.55
CA ARG A 39 -11.39 13.29 15.83
C ARG A 39 -12.15 14.53 16.29
N ARG A 40 -11.53 15.71 16.25
CA ARG A 40 -12.19 16.98 16.62
C ARG A 40 -13.44 17.22 15.78
N HIS A 41 -13.34 17.07 14.46
CA HIS A 41 -14.50 17.23 13.57
C HIS A 41 -15.64 16.24 13.90
N MET A 42 -15.32 15.01 14.30
CA MET A 42 -16.31 14.05 14.76
C MET A 42 -16.97 14.47 16.08
N LEU A 43 -16.19 14.97 17.04
CA LEU A 43 -16.71 15.46 18.32
C LEU A 43 -17.61 16.68 18.12
N ASP A 44 -17.27 17.58 17.18
CA ASP A 44 -18.10 18.73 16.81
C ASP A 44 -19.47 18.27 16.27
N LEU A 45 -19.49 17.24 15.42
CA LEU A 45 -20.73 16.66 14.89
C LEU A 45 -21.59 16.01 15.99
N ILE A 46 -20.96 15.29 16.93
CA ILE A 46 -21.66 14.70 18.08
C ILE A 46 -22.25 15.81 18.96
N ALA A 47 -21.48 16.85 19.28
CA ALA A 47 -21.94 17.98 20.07
C ALA A 47 -23.13 18.70 19.39
N ALA A 48 -23.06 18.91 18.08
CA ALA A 48 -24.16 19.48 17.30
C ALA A 48 -25.43 18.60 17.38
N SER A 49 -25.29 17.27 17.33
CA SER A 49 -26.40 16.32 17.49
C SER A 49 -27.09 16.50 18.85
N PHE A 50 -26.33 16.49 19.95
CA PHE A 50 -26.87 16.70 21.30
C PHE A 50 -27.56 18.06 21.47
N MET A 51 -27.06 19.11 20.81
CA MET A 51 -27.68 20.44 20.83
C MET A 51 -29.02 20.48 20.09
N ILE A 52 -29.11 19.80 18.94
CA ILE A 52 -30.36 19.64 18.20
C ILE A 52 -31.38 18.88 19.06
N ASP A 53 -30.95 17.77 19.66
CA ASP A 53 -31.81 16.93 20.48
C ASP A 53 -32.32 17.68 21.72
N ALA A 54 -31.45 18.44 22.41
CA ALA A 54 -31.85 19.29 23.52
C ALA A 54 -32.85 20.39 23.10
N ALA A 55 -32.71 20.95 21.90
CA ALA A 55 -33.67 21.92 21.37
C ALA A 55 -35.05 21.30 21.10
N ILE A 56 -35.10 20.07 20.62
CA ILE A 56 -36.37 19.33 20.44
C ILE A 56 -36.99 19.01 21.81
N LEU A 57 -36.18 18.60 22.79
CA LEU A 57 -36.66 18.34 24.15
C LEU A 57 -37.27 19.58 24.82
N LEU A 58 -36.77 20.79 24.53
CA LEU A 58 -37.40 22.04 25.01
C LEU A 58 -38.83 22.22 24.48
N ILE A 59 -39.14 21.72 23.28
CA ILE A 59 -40.50 21.77 22.73
C ILE A 59 -41.43 20.84 23.53
N TYR A 60 -40.97 19.65 23.92
CA TYR A 60 -41.74 18.77 24.80
C TYR A 60 -41.95 19.36 26.22
N VAL A 61 -40.99 20.16 26.72
CA VAL A 61 -41.19 20.92 27.97
C VAL A 61 -42.28 21.98 27.80
N GLN A 62 -42.24 22.75 26.70
CA GLN A 62 -43.27 23.76 26.41
C GLN A 62 -44.66 23.13 26.20
N ALA A 63 -44.73 21.92 25.65
CA ALA A 63 -45.95 21.16 25.50
C ALA A 63 -46.47 20.58 26.84
N GLY A 64 -45.68 20.64 27.92
CA GLY A 64 -46.02 20.10 29.23
C GLY A 64 -45.83 18.59 29.37
N THR A 65 -45.23 17.92 28.37
CA THR A 65 -45.07 16.46 28.33
C THR A 65 -43.99 15.97 29.30
N ILE A 66 -42.92 16.76 29.50
CA ILE A 66 -41.79 16.42 30.40
C ILE A 66 -41.35 17.64 31.22
N PRO A 67 -40.76 17.45 32.41
CA PRO A 67 -40.20 18.54 33.19
C PRO A 67 -38.86 19.03 32.62
N SER A 68 -38.55 20.32 32.82
CA SER A 68 -37.32 20.95 32.31
C SER A 68 -36.02 20.31 32.79
N ILE A 69 -36.05 19.64 33.95
CA ILE A 69 -34.89 18.91 34.50
C ILE A 69 -34.38 17.81 33.56
N VAL A 70 -35.25 17.18 32.78
CA VAL A 70 -34.85 16.13 31.82
C VAL A 70 -33.96 16.72 30.73
N VAL A 71 -34.29 17.91 30.23
CA VAL A 71 -33.50 18.61 29.21
C VAL A 71 -32.14 19.03 29.75
N VAL A 72 -32.11 19.61 30.96
CA VAL A 72 -30.88 20.03 31.62
C VAL A 72 -29.97 18.82 31.85
N ALA A 73 -30.52 17.73 32.39
CA ALA A 73 -29.76 16.51 32.61
C ALA A 73 -29.24 15.90 31.30
N PHE A 74 -30.03 15.91 30.22
CA PHE A 74 -29.61 15.43 28.91
C PHE A 74 -28.44 16.26 28.35
N ALA A 75 -28.58 17.59 28.37
CA ALA A 75 -27.55 18.51 27.90
C ALA A 75 -26.24 18.39 28.71
N VAL A 76 -26.35 18.30 30.05
CA VAL A 76 -25.19 18.11 30.93
C VAL A 76 -24.52 16.76 30.68
N SER A 77 -25.30 15.69 30.49
CA SER A 77 -24.76 14.36 30.19
C SER A 77 -24.02 14.33 28.85
N GLY A 78 -24.60 14.95 27.81
CA GLY A 78 -23.95 15.10 26.51
C GLY A 78 -22.66 15.92 26.57
N ALA A 79 -22.67 17.05 27.29
CA ALA A 79 -21.49 17.89 27.49
C ALA A 79 -20.39 17.17 28.29
N LEU A 80 -20.75 16.40 29.31
CA LEU A 80 -19.81 15.59 30.09
C LEU A 80 -19.15 14.52 29.24
N VAL A 81 -19.94 13.74 28.49
CA VAL A 81 -19.41 12.71 27.57
C VAL A 81 -18.52 13.35 26.51
N GLY A 82 -18.98 14.43 25.87
CA GLY A 82 -18.19 15.17 24.87
C GLY A 82 -16.88 15.72 25.44
N GLY A 83 -16.90 16.30 26.64
CA GLY A 83 -15.73 16.83 27.33
C GLY A 83 -14.71 15.73 27.69
N ILE A 84 -15.18 14.58 28.19
CA ILE A 84 -14.31 13.42 28.47
C ILE A 84 -13.65 12.94 27.17
N LEU A 85 -14.42 12.79 26.10
CA LEU A 85 -13.88 12.34 24.80
C LEU A 85 -12.89 13.33 24.20
N PHE A 86 -13.16 14.63 24.35
CA PHE A 86 -12.23 15.68 23.94
C PHE A 86 -10.91 15.59 24.73
N ALA A 87 -10.97 15.47 26.05
CA ALA A 87 -9.78 15.32 26.89
C ALA A 87 -8.98 14.05 26.58
N LEU A 88 -9.64 12.92 26.32
CA LEU A 88 -9.00 11.68 25.88
C LEU A 88 -8.33 11.83 24.50
N SER A 89 -8.96 12.57 23.58
CA SER A 89 -8.40 12.86 22.26
C SER A 89 -7.16 13.78 22.33
N GLU A 90 -7.19 14.82 23.17
CA GLU A 90 -6.08 15.77 23.35
C GLU A 90 -4.89 15.16 24.11
N SER A 91 -5.14 14.27 25.07
CA SER A 91 -4.08 13.56 25.81
C SER A 91 -3.37 12.47 25.01
N GLY A 92 -3.82 12.20 23.78
CA GLY A 92 -3.28 11.12 22.93
C GLY A 92 -3.61 9.71 23.44
N PHE A 93 -4.48 9.58 24.44
CA PHE A 93 -4.87 8.29 25.01
C PHE A 93 -5.45 7.35 23.94
N ASN A 94 -6.25 7.91 23.03
CA ASN A 94 -6.86 7.17 21.92
C ASN A 94 -5.82 6.53 20.98
N ASP A 95 -4.61 7.09 20.88
CA ASP A 95 -3.57 6.56 19.98
C ASP A 95 -2.92 5.27 20.51
N ARG A 96 -3.28 4.84 21.73
CA ARG A 96 -2.86 3.55 22.32
C ARG A 96 -3.67 2.37 21.78
N PHE A 97 -4.80 2.62 21.14
CA PHE A 97 -5.72 1.58 20.67
C PHE A 97 -5.75 1.49 19.15
N SER A 98 -6.02 0.30 18.63
CA SER A 98 -6.20 0.08 17.18
C SER A 98 -7.36 0.91 16.62
N ASP A 99 -8.46 1.02 17.37
CA ASP A 99 -9.54 1.96 17.11
C ASP A 99 -9.26 3.31 17.78
N HIS A 100 -8.63 4.19 17.01
CA HIS A 100 -8.23 5.52 17.46
C HIS A 100 -9.42 6.47 17.66
N TYR A 101 -10.63 6.07 17.26
CA TYR A 101 -11.86 6.84 17.42
C TYR A 101 -12.66 6.41 18.66
N LEU A 102 -12.27 5.31 19.33
CA LEU A 102 -13.01 4.72 20.45
C LEU A 102 -14.49 4.48 20.09
N THR A 103 -14.75 3.98 18.88
CA THR A 103 -16.10 3.82 18.31
C THR A 103 -16.99 2.99 19.22
N VAL A 104 -16.49 1.86 19.72
CA VAL A 104 -17.26 0.96 20.59
C VAL A 104 -17.55 1.59 21.96
N PRO A 105 -16.55 2.07 22.73
CA PRO A 105 -16.82 2.78 23.98
C PRO A 105 -17.81 3.92 23.84
N ILE A 106 -17.66 4.77 22.81
CA ILE A 106 -18.57 5.90 22.56
C ILE A 106 -19.99 5.39 22.31
N ALA A 107 -20.17 4.45 21.38
CA ALA A 107 -21.49 3.95 21.04
C ALA A 107 -22.19 3.24 22.22
N VAL A 108 -21.44 2.49 23.04
CA VAL A 108 -21.99 1.83 24.24
C VAL A 108 -22.35 2.85 25.32
N THR A 109 -21.52 3.86 25.57
CA THR A 109 -21.83 4.94 26.53
C THR A 109 -23.06 5.73 26.09
N THR A 110 -23.16 6.09 24.81
CA THR A 110 -24.33 6.81 24.30
C THR A 110 -25.59 5.93 24.28
N LEU A 111 -25.46 4.63 23.97
CA LEU A 111 -26.55 3.66 24.10
C LEU A 111 -27.08 3.61 25.54
N ALA A 112 -26.18 3.46 26.53
CA ALA A 112 -26.58 3.42 27.94
C ALA A 112 -27.28 4.71 28.38
N LEU A 113 -26.80 5.87 27.92
CA LEU A 113 -27.43 7.17 28.17
C LEU A 113 -28.84 7.22 27.57
N ILE A 114 -29.00 6.87 26.29
CA ILE A 114 -30.29 6.86 25.59
C ILE A 114 -31.30 5.96 26.32
N ILE A 115 -30.89 4.76 26.72
CA ILE A 115 -31.74 3.80 27.42
C ILE A 115 -32.12 4.34 28.81
N GLY A 116 -31.17 4.93 29.54
CA GLY A 116 -31.44 5.57 30.83
C GLY A 116 -32.48 6.69 30.74
N PHE A 117 -32.39 7.56 29.72
CA PHE A 117 -33.39 8.60 29.47
C PHE A 117 -34.74 8.04 29.00
N THR A 118 -34.74 6.94 28.25
CA THR A 118 -35.97 6.24 27.86
C THR A 118 -36.72 5.71 29.09
N VAL A 119 -35.99 5.18 30.08
CA VAL A 119 -36.58 4.72 31.35
C VAL A 119 -37.05 5.90 32.22
N TRP A 120 -36.32 7.02 32.24
CA TRP A 120 -36.65 8.16 33.08
C TRP A 120 -37.83 8.99 32.56
N ALA A 121 -37.92 9.17 31.24
CA ALA A 121 -38.98 9.92 30.57
C ALA A 121 -39.69 9.05 29.51
N PRO A 122 -40.40 7.98 29.94
CA PRO A 122 -40.98 7.00 29.03
C PRO A 122 -42.07 7.61 28.14
N GLN A 123 -42.69 8.73 28.52
CA GLN A 123 -43.73 9.38 27.71
C GLN A 123 -43.21 9.81 26.33
N ILE A 124 -41.94 10.17 26.23
CA ILE A 124 -41.25 10.53 24.97
C ILE A 124 -40.28 9.42 24.52
N GLY A 125 -40.47 8.18 24.98
CA GLY A 125 -39.50 7.11 24.74
C GLY A 125 -39.17 6.85 23.26
N ALA A 126 -40.13 7.07 22.35
CA ALA A 126 -39.89 6.99 20.91
C ALA A 126 -38.80 7.96 20.41
N PHE A 127 -38.72 9.17 20.97
CA PHE A 127 -37.68 10.16 20.65
C PHE A 127 -36.28 9.60 20.90
N PHE A 128 -36.05 9.06 22.09
CA PHE A 128 -34.76 8.50 22.47
C PHE A 128 -34.40 7.26 21.64
N LEU A 129 -35.37 6.41 21.33
CA LEU A 129 -35.14 5.24 20.48
C LEU A 129 -34.77 5.61 19.04
N PHE A 130 -35.26 6.74 18.52
CA PHE A 130 -34.83 7.24 17.20
C PHE A 130 -33.33 7.58 17.17
N GLU A 131 -32.77 8.09 18.27
CA GLU A 131 -31.34 8.41 18.34
C GLU A 131 -30.42 7.19 18.21
N LEU A 132 -30.94 5.97 18.49
CA LEU A 132 -30.19 4.75 18.25
C LEU A 132 -29.81 4.58 16.76
N PHE A 133 -30.64 5.06 15.83
CA PHE A 133 -30.31 5.00 14.40
C PHE A 133 -29.10 5.88 14.06
N VAL A 134 -28.93 7.03 14.71
CA VAL A 134 -27.79 7.91 14.50
C VAL A 134 -26.53 7.29 15.10
N VAL A 135 -26.61 6.80 16.35
CA VAL A 135 -25.48 6.18 17.06
C VAL A 135 -24.95 4.98 16.30
N PHE A 136 -25.82 4.04 15.93
CA PHE A 136 -25.42 2.82 15.23
C PHE A 136 -25.13 3.06 13.75
N GLY A 137 -25.82 4.01 13.11
CA GLY A 137 -25.51 4.45 11.76
C GLY A 137 -24.08 4.98 11.68
N PHE A 138 -23.67 5.83 12.61
CA PHE A 138 -22.30 6.33 12.68
C PHE A 138 -21.30 5.24 13.05
N ALA A 139 -21.60 4.41 14.06
CA ALA A 139 -20.71 3.34 14.49
C ALA A 139 -20.45 2.32 13.36
N SER A 140 -21.46 2.01 12.54
CA SER A 140 -21.34 1.08 11.40
C SER A 140 -20.35 1.55 10.33
N LEU A 141 -20.07 2.86 10.23
CA LEU A 141 -19.11 3.39 9.27
C LEU A 141 -17.65 3.10 9.63
N ARG A 142 -17.40 2.82 10.91
CA ARG A 142 -16.06 2.79 11.50
C ARG A 142 -15.74 1.44 12.11
N ALA A 143 -16.77 0.72 12.56
CA ALA A 143 -16.63 -0.56 13.23
C ALA A 143 -16.12 -1.65 12.29
N ASP A 144 -15.15 -2.42 12.77
CA ASP A 144 -14.79 -3.69 12.13
C ASP A 144 -15.85 -4.79 12.43
N ARG A 145 -15.66 -5.98 11.86
CA ARG A 145 -16.61 -7.10 12.02
C ARG A 145 -16.80 -7.51 13.48
N ARG A 146 -15.75 -7.48 14.30
CA ARG A 146 -15.81 -7.87 15.72
C ARG A 146 -16.52 -6.79 16.54
N GLN A 147 -16.17 -5.54 16.28
CA GLN A 147 -16.79 -4.37 16.91
C GLN A 147 -18.29 -4.28 16.57
N ALA A 148 -18.68 -4.55 15.32
CA ALA A 148 -20.07 -4.59 14.91
C ALA A 148 -20.87 -5.67 15.69
N LEU A 149 -20.27 -6.85 15.90
CA LEU A 149 -20.90 -7.89 16.72
C LEU A 149 -21.07 -7.44 18.18
N ILE A 150 -20.03 -6.86 18.79
CA ILE A 150 -20.10 -6.33 20.17
C ILE A 150 -21.22 -5.29 20.30
N LEU A 151 -21.30 -4.36 19.36
CA LEU A 151 -22.32 -3.31 19.34
C LEU A 151 -23.71 -3.88 19.17
N TRP A 152 -23.89 -4.85 18.27
CA TRP A 152 -25.17 -5.53 18.07
C TRP A 152 -25.61 -6.30 19.32
N THR A 153 -24.69 -7.00 19.99
CA THR A 153 -24.98 -7.67 21.26
C THR A 153 -25.33 -6.67 22.36
N ALA A 154 -24.60 -5.55 22.47
CA ALA A 154 -24.90 -4.50 23.45
C ALA A 154 -26.29 -3.89 23.23
N LEU A 155 -26.67 -3.64 21.97
CA LEU A 155 -28.00 -3.17 21.60
C LEU A 155 -29.09 -4.18 22.02
N LEU A 156 -28.88 -5.46 21.73
CA LEU A 156 -29.79 -6.54 22.12
C LEU A 156 -29.95 -6.60 23.66
N CYS A 157 -28.84 -6.59 24.39
CA CYS A 157 -28.83 -6.61 25.85
C CYS A 157 -29.49 -5.38 26.47
N ALA A 158 -29.55 -4.25 25.77
CA ALA A 158 -30.22 -3.05 26.23
C ALA A 158 -31.73 -3.05 25.91
N LEU A 159 -32.10 -3.46 24.69
CA LEU A 159 -33.48 -3.40 24.23
C LEU A 159 -34.35 -4.56 24.76
N VAL A 160 -33.78 -5.77 24.90
CA VAL A 160 -34.54 -6.94 25.38
C VAL A 160 -35.13 -6.70 26.77
N PRO A 161 -34.35 -6.26 27.78
CA PRO A 161 -34.91 -5.93 29.09
C PRO A 161 -35.92 -4.79 29.04
N LEU A 162 -35.63 -3.74 28.27
CA LEU A 162 -36.50 -2.58 28.15
C LEU A 162 -37.89 -2.97 27.63
N PHE A 163 -37.97 -3.81 26.59
CA PHE A 163 -39.24 -4.16 25.95
C PHE A 163 -39.93 -5.41 26.50
N LEU A 164 -39.18 -6.39 27.02
CA LEU A 164 -39.76 -7.67 27.47
C LEU A 164 -39.85 -7.80 28.99
N LEU A 165 -39.07 -7.01 29.74
CA LEU A 165 -38.99 -7.13 31.20
C LEU A 165 -39.53 -5.90 31.93
N THR A 166 -40.02 -4.88 31.22
CA THR A 166 -40.66 -3.71 31.83
C THR A 166 -42.01 -3.40 31.18
N ASP A 167 -42.96 -2.94 31.98
CA ASP A 167 -44.27 -2.45 31.53
C ASP A 167 -44.25 -0.93 31.29
N LEU A 168 -43.07 -0.36 30.97
CA LEU A 168 -42.93 1.09 30.76
C LEU A 168 -43.72 1.51 29.51
N PRO A 169 -44.62 2.50 29.61
CA PRO A 169 -45.37 3.00 28.47
C PRO A 169 -44.46 3.87 27.61
N ILE A 170 -43.68 3.24 26.73
CA ILE A 170 -42.81 3.93 25.75
C ILE A 170 -43.71 4.68 24.76
N GLY A 171 -43.90 5.97 25.04
CA GLY A 171 -44.84 6.83 24.37
C GLY A 171 -44.26 7.53 23.14
N MET A 172 -45.18 7.91 22.26
CA MET A 172 -44.98 8.81 21.14
C MET A 172 -46.02 9.92 21.27
N PRO A 173 -45.70 11.05 21.95
CA PRO A 173 -46.68 12.08 22.26
C PRO A 173 -47.28 12.70 20.99
N HIS A 174 -48.61 12.83 20.98
CA HIS A 174 -49.38 13.29 19.83
C HIS A 174 -50.69 13.98 20.21
N ASP A 175 -50.87 14.36 21.48
CA ASP A 175 -52.13 14.90 21.98
C ASP A 175 -52.35 16.34 21.51
N ASN A 176 -51.27 17.13 21.44
CA ASN A 176 -51.32 18.52 20.98
C ASN A 176 -50.38 18.80 19.79
N SER A 177 -50.53 19.98 19.18
CA SER A 177 -49.75 20.36 17.99
C SER A 177 -48.25 20.51 18.26
N LEU A 178 -47.85 20.93 19.46
CA LEU A 178 -46.45 21.07 19.85
C LEU A 178 -45.78 19.70 19.99
N GLU A 179 -46.45 18.72 20.60
CA GLU A 179 -45.99 17.33 20.68
C GLU A 179 -45.83 16.70 19.31
N ARG A 180 -46.83 16.88 18.44
CA ARG A 180 -46.76 16.38 17.04
C ARG A 180 -45.60 17.02 16.29
N LEU A 181 -45.36 18.32 16.48
CA LEU A 181 -44.24 19.03 15.88
C LEU A 181 -42.90 18.50 16.40
N ALA A 182 -42.73 18.34 17.71
CA ALA A 182 -41.50 17.82 18.31
C ALA A 182 -41.20 16.40 17.81
N THR A 183 -42.21 15.53 17.80
CA THR A 183 -42.11 14.14 17.32
C THR A 183 -41.78 14.10 15.82
N LEU A 184 -42.39 14.96 15.00
CA LEU A 184 -42.08 15.09 13.58
C LEU A 184 -40.63 15.56 13.37
N LEU A 185 -40.19 16.58 14.08
CA LEU A 185 -38.83 17.11 14.00
C LEU A 185 -37.81 16.04 14.39
N ALA A 186 -38.06 15.29 15.47
CA ALA A 186 -37.21 14.18 15.89
C ALA A 186 -37.03 13.13 14.80
N LEU A 187 -38.12 12.71 14.17
CA LEU A 187 -38.08 11.71 13.09
C LEU A 187 -37.36 12.25 11.84
N VAL A 188 -37.75 13.43 11.36
CA VAL A 188 -37.20 14.04 10.13
C VAL A 188 -35.71 14.33 10.28
N LEU A 189 -35.29 14.89 11.43
CA LEU A 189 -33.89 15.20 11.68
C LEU A 189 -33.06 13.94 11.92
N THR A 190 -33.62 12.89 12.53
CA THR A 190 -32.96 11.57 12.62
C THR A 190 -32.71 10.97 11.23
N VAL A 191 -33.75 10.91 10.38
CA VAL A 191 -33.61 10.39 9.01
C VAL A 191 -32.64 11.23 8.19
N GLY A 192 -32.69 12.56 8.33
CA GLY A 192 -31.75 13.49 7.71
C GLY A 192 -30.31 13.24 8.15
N ARG A 193 -30.06 13.05 9.46
CA ARG A 193 -28.75 12.69 10.02
C ARG A 193 -28.25 11.35 9.47
N CYS A 194 -29.10 10.32 9.42
CA CYS A 194 -28.74 9.01 8.84
C CYS A 194 -28.37 9.12 7.34
N THR A 195 -29.11 9.92 6.57
CA THR A 195 -28.81 10.13 5.15
C THR A 195 -27.50 10.89 4.95
N PHE A 196 -27.25 11.93 5.77
CA PHE A 196 -25.99 12.67 5.76
C PHE A 196 -24.79 11.76 6.05
N ILE A 197 -24.89 10.90 7.07
CA ILE A 197 -23.88 9.87 7.40
C ILE A 197 -23.59 8.98 6.17
N GLY A 198 -24.64 8.53 5.46
CA GLY A 198 -24.51 7.72 4.25
C GLY A 198 -23.81 8.45 3.08
N VAL A 199 -24.17 9.70 2.81
CA VAL A 199 -23.55 10.53 1.76
C VAL A 199 -22.08 10.81 2.08
N PHE A 200 -21.79 11.20 3.32
CA PHE A 200 -20.42 11.41 3.80
C PHE A 200 -19.57 10.15 3.64
N SER A 201 -20.14 8.99 3.98
CA SER A 201 -19.50 7.68 3.83
C SER A 201 -19.13 7.35 2.39
N LYS A 202 -20.01 7.67 1.42
CA LYS A 202 -19.72 7.51 -0.01
C LYS A 202 -18.58 8.43 -0.45
N ALA A 203 -18.64 9.71 -0.09
CA ALA A 203 -17.60 10.67 -0.45
C ALA A 203 -16.21 10.27 0.09
N LEU A 204 -16.16 9.73 1.32
CA LEU A 204 -14.92 9.22 1.91
C LEU A 204 -14.37 8.02 1.11
N ARG A 205 -15.22 7.04 0.76
CA ARG A 205 -14.83 5.89 -0.05
C ARG A 205 -14.30 6.29 -1.42
N ASP A 206 -14.99 7.22 -2.10
CA ASP A 206 -14.58 7.71 -3.42
C ASP A 206 -13.22 8.43 -3.35
N SER A 207 -12.98 9.22 -2.30
CA SER A 207 -11.68 9.85 -2.10
C SER A 207 -10.56 8.84 -1.84
N LEU A 208 -10.83 7.76 -1.09
CA LEU A 208 -9.86 6.68 -0.86
C LEU A 208 -9.54 5.95 -2.17
N TYR A 209 -10.57 5.66 -2.97
CA TYR A 209 -10.40 4.99 -4.26
C TYR A 209 -9.53 5.83 -5.22
N LYS A 210 -9.81 7.12 -5.35
CA LYS A 210 -9.02 8.04 -6.20
C LYS A 210 -7.55 8.10 -5.77
N ARG A 211 -7.28 8.21 -4.46
CA ARG A 211 -5.90 8.21 -3.94
C ARG A 211 -5.19 6.89 -4.24
N GLY A 212 -5.88 5.76 -4.11
CA GLY A 212 -5.32 4.44 -4.44
C GLY A 212 -5.03 4.27 -5.94
N ALA A 213 -5.80 4.90 -6.83
CA ALA A 213 -5.52 4.92 -8.25
C ALA A 213 -4.27 5.78 -8.57
N GLN A 214 -4.21 7.01 -8.04
CA GLN A 214 -3.07 7.91 -8.23
C GLN A 214 -1.75 7.31 -7.72
N LEU A 215 -1.80 6.63 -6.58
CA LEU A 215 -0.61 5.98 -6.03
C LEU A 215 -0.11 4.87 -6.95
N ARG A 216 -1.00 4.05 -7.52
CA ARG A 216 -0.63 3.00 -8.47
C ARG A 216 -0.02 3.57 -9.75
N GLU A 217 -0.61 4.63 -10.29
CA GLU A 217 -0.07 5.31 -11.47
C GLU A 217 1.33 5.88 -11.21
N ALA A 218 1.53 6.52 -10.05
CA ALA A 218 2.85 7.02 -9.67
C ALA A 218 3.88 5.88 -9.51
N TYR A 219 3.50 4.75 -8.92
CA TYR A 219 4.36 3.57 -8.83
C TYR A 219 4.74 3.02 -10.21
N GLN A 220 3.77 2.87 -11.10
CA GLN A 220 4.03 2.45 -12.49
C GLN A 220 4.98 3.41 -13.19
N ARG A 221 4.83 4.72 -12.97
CA ARG A 221 5.73 5.72 -13.54
C ARG A 221 7.16 5.61 -13.01
N ILE A 222 7.33 5.29 -11.73
CA ILE A 222 8.65 5.07 -11.13
C ILE A 222 9.29 3.80 -11.68
N GLU A 223 8.52 2.73 -11.83
CA GLU A 223 8.98 1.48 -12.46
C GLU A 223 9.35 1.72 -13.94
N GLU A 224 8.53 2.51 -14.65
CA GLU A 224 8.84 3.07 -15.96
C GLU A 224 9.99 4.09 -15.94
N LEU A 225 10.61 4.43 -14.83
CA LEU A 225 11.81 5.29 -14.81
C LEU A 225 13.03 4.55 -14.27
N ALA A 226 12.85 3.35 -13.71
CA ALA A 226 13.96 2.48 -13.38
C ALA A 226 14.73 2.12 -14.66
N GLU A 227 16.04 2.32 -14.61
CA GLU A 227 16.97 2.00 -15.72
C GLU A 227 17.63 0.63 -15.53
N LEU A 228 17.64 0.13 -14.29
CA LEU A 228 18.31 -1.10 -13.90
C LEU A 228 17.29 -2.22 -13.64
N ASP A 229 17.73 -3.45 -13.84
CA ASP A 229 17.05 -4.67 -13.42
C ASP A 229 17.29 -4.88 -11.92
N GLU A 230 16.22 -5.01 -11.14
CA GLU A 230 16.29 -5.06 -9.67
C GLU A 230 17.09 -6.27 -9.14
N LEU A 231 17.10 -7.39 -9.88
CA LEU A 231 17.77 -8.61 -9.43
C LEU A 231 19.28 -8.57 -9.69
N THR A 232 19.67 -8.12 -10.88
CA THR A 232 21.04 -8.25 -11.39
C THR A 232 21.84 -6.95 -11.30
N GLY A 233 21.17 -5.80 -11.18
CA GLY A 233 21.80 -4.47 -11.25
C GLY A 233 22.26 -4.10 -12.67
N ALA A 234 22.05 -4.96 -13.67
CA ALA A 234 22.31 -4.66 -15.07
C ALA A 234 21.28 -3.66 -15.61
N TYR A 235 21.54 -3.04 -16.77
CA TYR A 235 20.48 -2.27 -17.43
C TYR A 235 19.28 -3.16 -17.71
N ASN A 236 18.06 -2.70 -17.46
CA ASN A 236 16.89 -3.45 -17.87
C ASN A 236 16.74 -3.43 -19.40
N ARG A 237 15.89 -4.33 -19.92
CA ARG A 237 15.65 -4.49 -21.36
C ARG A 237 15.44 -3.15 -22.08
N ARG A 238 14.62 -2.27 -21.51
CA ARG A 238 14.31 -0.98 -22.13
C ARG A 238 15.53 -0.05 -22.16
N CYS A 239 16.29 0.01 -21.08
CA CYS A 239 17.46 0.87 -21.01
C CYS A 239 18.59 0.37 -21.94
N ILE A 240 18.86 -0.94 -21.96
CA ILE A 240 19.90 -1.49 -22.85
C ILE A 240 19.54 -1.33 -24.34
N MET A 241 18.27 -1.45 -24.70
CA MET A 241 17.81 -1.19 -26.08
C MET A 241 18.00 0.28 -26.48
N ARG A 242 17.68 1.22 -25.59
CA ARG A 242 17.95 2.65 -25.83
C ARG A 242 19.45 2.93 -25.96
N HIS A 243 20.29 2.24 -25.18
CA HIS A 243 21.75 2.31 -25.36
C HIS A 243 22.20 1.76 -26.71
N LEU A 244 21.61 0.67 -27.18
CA LEU A 244 21.89 0.12 -28.51
C LEU A 244 21.59 1.13 -29.60
N ASP A 245 20.40 1.74 -29.60
CA ASP A 245 20.03 2.75 -30.60
C ASP A 245 21.00 3.95 -30.59
N ASN A 246 21.40 4.42 -29.40
CA ASN A 246 22.37 5.51 -29.26
C ASN A 246 23.77 5.15 -29.78
N GLU A 247 24.26 3.93 -29.49
CA GLU A 247 25.57 3.47 -29.97
C GLU A 247 25.55 3.22 -31.48
N ILE A 248 24.42 2.76 -32.05
CA ILE A 248 24.22 2.65 -33.51
C ILE A 248 24.40 4.01 -34.18
N GLU A 249 23.70 5.05 -33.70
CA GLU A 249 23.83 6.40 -34.24
C GLU A 249 25.26 6.94 -34.11
N ARG A 250 25.91 6.66 -32.98
CA ARG A 250 27.29 7.07 -32.73
C ARG A 250 28.27 6.38 -33.69
N ALA A 251 28.19 5.06 -33.81
CA ALA A 251 29.03 4.27 -34.70
C ALA A 251 28.89 4.72 -36.16
N ALA A 252 27.66 4.99 -36.61
CA ALA A 252 27.38 5.52 -37.94
C ALA A 252 28.02 6.91 -38.18
N ARG A 253 27.97 7.81 -37.18
CA ARG A 253 28.56 9.16 -37.28
C ARG A 253 30.09 9.15 -37.32
N HIS A 254 30.73 8.26 -36.58
CA HIS A 254 32.19 8.22 -36.43
C HIS A 254 32.87 7.17 -37.32
N CYS A 255 32.10 6.38 -38.08
CA CYS A 255 32.58 5.24 -38.85
C CYS A 255 33.36 4.24 -37.97
N GLU A 256 32.89 4.03 -36.74
CA GLU A 256 33.48 3.11 -35.77
C GLU A 256 32.74 1.77 -35.78
N SER A 257 33.43 0.68 -35.42
CA SER A 257 32.81 -0.65 -35.29
C SER A 257 31.97 -0.74 -34.02
N LEU A 258 30.79 -1.34 -34.11
CA LEU A 258 29.95 -1.69 -32.96
C LEU A 258 29.62 -3.18 -33.03
N SER A 259 30.12 -3.94 -32.07
CA SER A 259 29.72 -5.35 -31.91
C SER A 259 28.68 -5.47 -30.80
N LEU A 260 27.79 -6.44 -30.94
CA LEU A 260 26.85 -6.81 -29.89
C LEU A 260 26.80 -8.32 -29.73
N ALA A 261 26.54 -8.77 -28.51
CA ALA A 261 26.38 -10.17 -28.18
C ALA A 261 25.08 -10.41 -27.41
N LEU A 262 24.30 -11.37 -27.90
CA LEU A 262 23.18 -11.94 -27.16
C LEU A 262 23.69 -13.17 -26.41
N ILE A 263 23.57 -13.14 -25.09
CA ILE A 263 24.12 -14.13 -24.16
C ILE A 263 22.96 -14.81 -23.45
N ASP A 264 23.05 -16.13 -23.27
CA ASP A 264 22.05 -16.91 -22.56
C ASP A 264 22.73 -17.94 -21.64
N LEU A 265 22.18 -18.08 -20.42
CA LEU A 265 22.65 -19.09 -19.47
C LEU A 265 22.14 -20.47 -19.85
N ASP A 266 23.07 -21.38 -20.11
CA ASP A 266 22.76 -22.74 -20.54
C ASP A 266 22.00 -23.50 -19.45
N TRP A 267 20.89 -24.13 -19.84
CA TRP A 267 20.08 -24.98 -18.96
C TRP A 267 19.54 -24.28 -17.71
N PHE A 268 19.38 -22.95 -17.72
CA PHE A 268 18.92 -22.21 -16.55
C PHE A 268 17.56 -22.67 -16.01
N LYS A 269 16.62 -23.04 -16.89
CA LYS A 269 15.38 -23.70 -16.47
C LYS A 269 15.62 -24.96 -15.61
N ARG A 270 16.59 -25.81 -15.97
CA ARG A 270 16.94 -27.00 -15.20
C ARG A 270 17.53 -26.64 -13.83
N ILE A 271 18.28 -25.54 -13.74
CA ILE A 271 18.77 -25.01 -12.45
C ILE A 271 17.58 -24.64 -11.56
N ASN A 272 16.62 -23.88 -12.10
CA ASN A 272 15.39 -23.53 -11.37
C ASN A 272 14.59 -24.76 -10.94
N ASP A 273 14.40 -25.72 -11.85
CA ASP A 273 13.63 -26.93 -11.58
C ASP A 273 14.31 -27.83 -10.52
N THR A 274 15.65 -27.81 -10.44
CA THR A 274 16.42 -28.67 -9.52
C THR A 274 16.64 -28.03 -8.15
N PHE A 275 16.92 -26.72 -8.12
CA PHE A 275 17.37 -26.01 -6.92
C PHE A 275 16.39 -24.92 -6.44
N GLY A 276 15.32 -24.67 -7.19
CA GLY A 276 14.31 -23.66 -6.91
C GLY A 276 14.69 -22.26 -7.42
N HIS A 277 13.67 -21.43 -7.63
CA HIS A 277 13.82 -20.05 -8.10
C HIS A 277 14.81 -19.19 -7.27
N PRO A 278 14.85 -19.25 -5.93
CA PRO A 278 15.79 -18.44 -5.16
C PRO A 278 17.26 -18.70 -5.53
N ILE A 279 17.61 -19.94 -5.86
CA ILE A 279 18.98 -20.30 -6.27
C ILE A 279 19.25 -19.84 -7.71
N GLY A 280 18.26 -19.94 -8.61
CA GLY A 280 18.37 -19.36 -9.94
C GLY A 280 18.60 -17.85 -9.92
N ASP A 281 17.93 -17.14 -9.00
CA ASP A 281 18.11 -15.70 -8.81
C ASP A 281 19.54 -15.35 -8.35
N GLU A 282 20.13 -16.14 -7.45
CA GLU A 282 21.54 -15.99 -7.06
C GLU A 282 22.50 -16.28 -8.22
N VAL A 283 22.18 -17.26 -9.08
CA VAL A 283 22.96 -17.54 -10.29
C VAL A 283 22.96 -16.35 -11.23
N LEU A 284 21.80 -15.74 -11.48
CA LEU A 284 21.68 -14.55 -12.33
C LEU A 284 22.46 -13.36 -11.76
N ARG A 285 22.37 -13.14 -10.44
CA ARG A 285 23.11 -12.05 -9.78
C ARG A 285 24.62 -12.26 -9.87
N THR A 286 25.08 -13.47 -9.57
CA THR A 286 26.50 -13.83 -9.62
C THR A 286 27.05 -13.72 -11.03
N PHE A 287 26.30 -14.19 -12.02
CA PHE A 287 26.63 -14.04 -13.43
C PHE A 287 26.79 -12.56 -13.80
N ALA A 288 25.80 -11.72 -13.50
CA ALA A 288 25.85 -10.30 -13.83
C ALA A 288 27.05 -9.59 -13.20
N ILE A 289 27.31 -9.82 -11.91
CA ILE A 289 28.49 -9.29 -11.20
C ILE A 289 29.78 -9.74 -11.88
N THR A 290 29.86 -11.01 -12.26
CA THR A 290 31.03 -11.59 -12.94
C THR A 290 31.27 -10.92 -14.29
N ILE A 291 30.22 -10.68 -15.08
CA ILE A 291 30.34 -9.96 -16.35
C ILE A 291 30.78 -8.51 -16.12
N PHE A 292 30.13 -7.79 -15.19
CA PHE A 292 30.48 -6.40 -14.86
C PHE A 292 31.95 -6.22 -14.46
N ALA A 293 32.50 -7.16 -13.69
CA ALA A 293 33.90 -7.13 -13.27
C ALA A 293 34.91 -7.35 -14.41
N ASN A 294 34.46 -7.88 -15.55
CA ASN A 294 35.32 -8.30 -16.65
C ASN A 294 35.10 -7.56 -17.98
N ILE A 295 34.14 -6.63 -18.04
CA ILE A 295 33.93 -5.75 -19.20
C ILE A 295 34.54 -4.36 -18.98
N ARG A 296 34.70 -3.58 -20.04
CA ARG A 296 35.23 -2.21 -19.97
C ARG A 296 34.16 -1.26 -19.46
N SER A 297 34.57 -0.12 -18.90
CA SER A 297 33.64 0.86 -18.33
C SER A 297 32.68 1.51 -19.34
N PHE A 298 33.02 1.46 -20.63
CA PHE A 298 32.19 1.99 -21.72
C PHE A 298 31.39 0.91 -22.44
N ASP A 299 31.59 -0.38 -22.12
CA ASP A 299 30.72 -1.45 -22.58
C ASP A 299 29.36 -1.32 -21.87
N ARG A 300 28.28 -1.73 -22.54
CA ARG A 300 26.93 -1.67 -21.96
C ARG A 300 26.39 -3.08 -21.80
N PHE A 301 25.98 -3.41 -20.58
CA PHE A 301 25.46 -4.72 -20.25
C PHE A 301 24.06 -4.60 -19.64
N GLY A 302 23.12 -5.37 -20.18
CA GLY A 302 21.74 -5.34 -19.73
C GLY A 302 21.05 -6.68 -19.83
N ARG A 303 20.05 -6.89 -18.96
CA ARG A 303 19.19 -8.06 -18.97
C ARG A 303 18.10 -7.88 -20.02
N TYR A 304 18.16 -8.66 -21.09
CA TYR A 304 17.26 -8.59 -22.22
C TYR A 304 15.98 -9.42 -22.02
N GLY A 305 16.12 -10.58 -21.34
CA GLY A 305 15.05 -11.51 -21.05
C GLY A 305 15.22 -12.17 -19.68
N GLY A 306 14.52 -13.29 -19.44
CA GLY A 306 14.59 -14.00 -18.16
C GLY A 306 16.01 -14.44 -17.80
N GLU A 307 16.64 -15.19 -18.70
CA GLU A 307 18.02 -15.70 -18.59
C GLU A 307 18.96 -15.15 -19.70
N GLU A 308 18.44 -14.17 -20.45
CA GLU A 308 19.09 -13.58 -21.63
C GLU A 308 19.64 -12.19 -21.32
N PHE A 309 20.85 -11.93 -21.79
CA PHE A 309 21.56 -10.67 -21.58
C PHE A 309 22.09 -10.14 -22.91
N LEU A 310 22.12 -8.82 -23.02
CA LEU A 310 22.66 -8.10 -24.16
C LEU A 310 23.92 -7.35 -23.71
N LEU A 311 25.02 -7.58 -24.43
CA LEU A 311 26.28 -6.89 -24.25
C LEU A 311 26.60 -6.08 -25.51
N LEU A 312 26.80 -4.77 -25.34
CA LEU A 312 27.21 -3.85 -26.40
C LEU A 312 28.69 -3.54 -26.22
N LEU A 313 29.45 -3.65 -27.31
CA LEU A 313 30.90 -3.46 -27.37
C LEU A 313 31.22 -2.36 -28.39
N PRO A 314 31.16 -1.07 -27.99
CA PRO A 314 31.56 0.03 -28.85
C PRO A 314 33.04 -0.08 -29.23
N ASN A 315 33.38 0.39 -30.43
CA ASN A 315 34.75 0.43 -30.96
C ASN A 315 35.44 -0.93 -30.90
N THR A 316 34.69 -1.99 -31.21
CA THR A 316 35.17 -3.37 -31.15
C THR A 316 34.89 -4.05 -32.48
N SER A 317 35.89 -4.72 -33.03
CA SER A 317 35.78 -5.51 -34.26
C SER A 317 35.24 -6.92 -33.96
N ASP A 318 34.85 -7.65 -35.01
CA ASP A 318 34.27 -9.00 -34.87
C ASP A 318 35.21 -9.99 -34.16
N ASP A 319 36.49 -9.99 -34.53
CA ASP A 319 37.52 -10.83 -33.92
C ASP A 319 37.75 -10.48 -32.45
N GLU A 320 37.80 -9.19 -32.12
CA GLU A 320 37.95 -8.72 -30.74
C GLU A 320 36.73 -9.08 -29.89
N ALA A 321 35.53 -8.89 -30.43
CA ALA A 321 34.29 -9.22 -29.75
C ALA A 321 34.23 -10.72 -29.45
N ARG A 322 34.58 -11.56 -30.42
CA ARG A 322 34.67 -13.01 -30.23
C ARG A 322 35.65 -13.40 -29.11
N LEU A 323 36.83 -12.78 -29.08
CA LEU A 323 37.83 -13.03 -28.04
C LEU A 323 37.33 -12.60 -26.64
N ILE A 324 36.67 -11.44 -26.55
CA ILE A 324 36.08 -10.95 -25.31
C ILE A 324 35.01 -11.93 -24.81
N LEU A 325 34.10 -12.36 -25.68
CA LEU A 325 33.01 -13.26 -25.33
C LEU A 325 33.52 -14.65 -24.94
N ASP A 326 34.51 -15.21 -25.64
CA ASP A 326 35.08 -16.51 -25.28
C ASP A 326 35.82 -16.47 -23.94
N ARG A 327 36.51 -15.35 -23.64
CA ARG A 327 37.08 -15.10 -22.31
C ARG A 327 36.00 -15.06 -21.23
N LEU A 328 34.90 -14.32 -21.44
CA LEU A 328 33.79 -14.25 -20.49
C LEU A 328 33.14 -15.63 -20.28
N ARG A 329 32.98 -16.40 -21.36
CA ARG A 329 32.49 -17.78 -21.30
C ARG A 329 33.36 -18.67 -20.41
N MET A 330 34.68 -18.63 -20.59
CA MET A 330 35.61 -19.40 -19.76
C MET A 330 35.54 -18.98 -18.29
N ILE A 331 35.51 -17.67 -18.00
CA ILE A 331 35.39 -17.16 -16.63
C ILE A 331 34.13 -17.69 -15.93
N VAL A 332 32.99 -17.69 -16.62
CA VAL A 332 31.73 -18.19 -16.06
C VAL A 332 31.75 -19.71 -15.87
N ALA A 333 32.32 -20.45 -16.82
CA ALA A 333 32.46 -21.91 -16.73
C ALA A 333 33.42 -22.36 -15.62
N ASP A 334 34.46 -21.58 -15.35
CA ASP A 334 35.48 -21.86 -14.33
C ASP A 334 35.13 -21.28 -12.95
N LEU A 335 34.02 -20.53 -12.84
CA LEU A 335 33.56 -19.98 -11.57
C LEU A 335 33.18 -21.13 -10.61
N ASP A 336 33.58 -20.99 -9.34
CA ASP A 336 33.18 -21.95 -8.30
C ASP A 336 31.71 -21.73 -7.88
N TRP A 337 30.81 -22.51 -8.47
CA TRP A 337 29.38 -22.52 -8.14
C TRP A 337 29.05 -23.39 -6.91
N SER A 338 30.05 -24.02 -6.26
CA SER A 338 29.84 -24.93 -5.13
C SER A 338 29.24 -24.26 -3.89
N ALA A 339 29.39 -22.93 -3.80
CA ALA A 339 28.75 -22.11 -2.77
C ALA A 339 27.20 -22.21 -2.80
N PHE A 340 26.60 -22.52 -3.96
CA PHE A 340 25.16 -22.72 -4.10
C PHE A 340 24.79 -24.20 -4.06
N SER A 341 25.56 -25.06 -4.75
CA SER A 341 25.43 -26.52 -4.64
C SER A 341 26.71 -27.22 -5.08
N PRO A 342 27.19 -28.27 -4.38
CA PRO A 342 28.49 -28.92 -4.66
C PRO A 342 28.70 -29.45 -6.09
N SER A 343 27.63 -29.66 -6.85
CA SER A 343 27.67 -30.17 -8.23
C SER A 343 27.10 -29.20 -9.26
N MET A 344 26.88 -27.94 -8.89
CA MET A 344 26.37 -26.94 -9.81
C MET A 344 27.45 -26.56 -10.82
N MET A 345 27.05 -26.52 -12.09
CA MET A 345 27.86 -26.01 -13.19
C MET A 345 26.97 -25.08 -14.00
N VAL A 346 27.44 -23.86 -14.23
CA VAL A 346 26.74 -22.88 -15.05
C VAL A 346 27.66 -22.52 -16.21
N THR A 347 27.14 -22.61 -17.43
CA THR A 347 27.83 -22.17 -18.64
C THR A 347 26.95 -21.20 -19.41
N LEU A 348 27.53 -20.51 -20.37
CA LEU A 348 26.80 -19.61 -21.25
C LEU A 348 27.03 -19.97 -22.71
N SER A 349 26.01 -19.69 -23.51
CA SER A 349 26.12 -19.62 -24.97
C SER A 349 25.94 -18.18 -25.41
N ALA A 350 26.67 -17.75 -26.44
CA ALA A 350 26.59 -16.39 -26.96
C ALA A 350 26.58 -16.37 -28.49
N GLY A 351 25.71 -15.53 -29.05
CA GLY A 351 25.73 -15.13 -30.44
C GLY A 351 26.29 -13.73 -30.58
N VAL A 352 27.42 -13.58 -31.27
CA VAL A 352 28.08 -12.28 -31.49
C VAL A 352 27.90 -11.85 -32.94
N THR A 353 27.72 -10.56 -33.15
CA THR A 353 27.73 -9.99 -34.48
C THR A 353 28.25 -8.56 -34.44
N THR A 354 28.85 -8.13 -35.55
CA THR A 354 29.32 -6.76 -35.73
C THR A 354 28.39 -6.03 -36.69
N MET A 355 27.95 -4.84 -36.30
CA MET A 355 26.99 -4.05 -37.04
C MET A 355 27.54 -3.69 -38.43
N THR A 356 26.69 -3.86 -39.44
CA THR A 356 26.98 -3.45 -40.82
C THR A 356 26.44 -2.05 -41.12
N LEU A 357 26.97 -1.41 -42.16
CA LEU A 357 26.57 -0.05 -42.52
C LEU A 357 25.06 0.00 -42.82
N GLN A 358 24.33 0.93 -42.18
CA GLN A 358 22.88 1.14 -42.34
C GLN A 358 21.99 -0.03 -41.88
N GLU A 359 22.50 -0.92 -41.03
CA GLU A 359 21.70 -2.01 -40.44
C GLU A 359 20.71 -1.48 -39.39
N SER A 360 19.48 -2.00 -39.36
CA SER A 360 18.51 -1.65 -38.32
C SER A 360 18.76 -2.41 -37.02
N THR A 361 18.29 -1.87 -35.91
CA THR A 361 18.33 -2.51 -34.59
C THR A 361 17.71 -3.92 -34.60
N GLU A 362 16.58 -4.12 -35.30
CA GLU A 362 15.97 -5.45 -35.37
C GLU A 362 16.79 -6.43 -36.22
N ALA A 363 17.39 -5.96 -37.31
CA ALA A 363 18.18 -6.81 -38.19
C ALA A 363 19.43 -7.34 -37.49
N VAL A 364 20.17 -6.47 -36.79
CA VAL A 364 21.39 -6.87 -36.07
C VAL A 364 21.08 -7.80 -34.89
N LEU A 365 19.98 -7.56 -34.16
CA LEU A 365 19.52 -8.47 -33.10
C LEU A 365 19.11 -9.84 -33.65
N ALA A 366 18.43 -9.89 -34.81
CA ALA A 366 18.05 -11.14 -35.44
C ALA A 366 19.27 -11.96 -35.92
N ARG A 367 20.37 -11.30 -36.30
CA ARG A 367 21.64 -12.00 -36.60
C ARG A 367 22.30 -12.55 -35.35
N ALA A 368 22.36 -11.76 -34.27
CA ALA A 368 22.88 -12.22 -32.99
C ALA A 368 22.07 -13.39 -32.41
N ASP A 369 20.74 -13.34 -32.51
CA ASP A 369 19.85 -14.44 -32.08
C ASP A 369 20.09 -15.72 -32.89
N ARG A 370 20.27 -15.61 -34.20
CA ARG A 370 20.63 -16.76 -35.05
C ARG A 370 21.97 -17.37 -34.67
N ALA A 371 22.99 -16.55 -34.42
CA ALA A 371 24.27 -17.01 -33.92
C ALA A 371 24.12 -17.70 -32.55
N LEU A 372 23.32 -17.14 -31.63
CA LEU A 372 23.06 -17.74 -30.33
C LEU A 372 22.39 -19.11 -30.48
N TYR A 373 21.43 -19.23 -31.40
CA TYR A 373 20.79 -20.48 -31.74
C TYR A 373 21.80 -21.53 -32.23
N GLU A 374 22.73 -21.15 -33.11
CA GLU A 374 23.82 -22.02 -33.58
C GLU A 374 24.75 -22.43 -32.44
N ALA A 375 25.07 -21.52 -31.51
CA ALA A 375 25.86 -21.82 -30.32
C ALA A 375 25.17 -22.88 -29.44
N LYS A 376 23.87 -22.72 -29.19
CA LYS A 376 23.07 -23.68 -28.41
C LYS A 376 22.98 -25.05 -29.11
N HIS A 377 22.75 -25.06 -30.42
CA HIS A 377 22.65 -26.30 -31.20
C HIS A 377 23.98 -27.01 -31.41
N GLY A 378 25.09 -26.27 -31.45
CA GLY A 378 26.42 -26.84 -31.57
C GLY A 378 26.86 -27.68 -30.37
N GLY A 379 26.15 -27.58 -29.24
CA GLY A 379 26.48 -28.27 -27.99
C GLY A 379 26.62 -27.36 -26.78
N ARG A 380 26.16 -26.10 -26.87
CA ARG A 380 26.22 -25.09 -25.80
C ARG A 380 27.66 -24.77 -25.37
N ASN A 381 27.80 -23.97 -24.30
CA ASN A 381 29.07 -23.48 -23.77
C ASN A 381 30.02 -23.02 -24.88
N ARG A 382 29.53 -22.12 -25.75
CA ARG A 382 30.29 -21.63 -26.91
C ARG A 382 29.81 -20.27 -27.40
N VAL A 383 30.68 -19.66 -28.19
CA VAL A 383 30.40 -18.43 -28.93
C VAL A 383 30.28 -18.77 -30.42
N ALA A 384 29.23 -18.28 -31.08
CA ALA A 384 29.08 -18.34 -32.53
C ALA A 384 28.95 -16.91 -33.09
N CYS A 385 29.38 -16.72 -34.34
CA CYS A 385 29.44 -15.42 -35.01
C CYS A 385 28.53 -15.43 -36.26
N ALA A 386 27.92 -14.29 -36.59
CA ALA A 386 27.03 -14.14 -37.75
C ALA A 386 27.36 -12.95 -38.66
#